data_AF-A0A395MGX2-F1
#
_entry.id   AF-A0A395MGX2-F1
#
_cell.length_a   1.000
_cell.length_b   1.000
_cell.length_c   1.000
_cell.angle_alpha   90.00
_cell.angle_beta   90.00
_cell.angle_gamma   90.00
#
_symmetry.space_group_name_H-M   'P 1'
#
loop_
_entity.id
_entity.type
_entity.pdbx_description
1 polymer ?
#
loop_
_entity_poly.entity_id
_entity_poly.type
_entity_poly.pdbx_seq_one_letter_code
_entity_poly.pdbx_strand_id
1 'polypeptide(L)'
;MPSLVALSMMIGAITSRVAADVYNVNVPSGFFPGPQSGIGSWYRASTSQDSTNGQSWCGYGYSNSDPVFAPSLKAMGGATWNSNQDAWRQQTRKYCGLEAKVTDPTTGKSQLMYIGDAFDDAWVRTPASIDIMIDAFSNIHGDPNGDKNNVIQGVQWELTGRVNTNFAAPDASWPSS
;
A
#
# COMPACT_ATOMS: atom_id res chain seq x y z
N MET A 1 -47.69 21.32 41.70
CA MET A 1 -46.28 21.52 41.30
C MET A 1 -46.13 20.96 39.89
N PRO A 2 -45.71 21.76 38.89
CA PRO A 2 -45.63 21.29 37.51
C PRO A 2 -44.42 20.39 37.29
N SER A 3 -44.61 19.51 36.32
CA SER A 3 -43.74 18.43 35.85
C SER A 3 -42.44 18.92 35.21
N LEU A 4 -41.35 18.17 35.38
CA LEU A 4 -40.13 18.27 34.57
C LEU A 4 -39.92 16.94 33.86
N VAL A 5 -40.30 16.88 32.59
CA VAL A 5 -39.93 15.82 31.66
C VAL A 5 -38.53 16.15 31.13
N ALA A 6 -37.52 15.39 31.54
CA ALA A 6 -36.19 15.47 30.98
C ALA A 6 -36.15 14.68 29.66
N LEU A 7 -36.15 15.40 28.54
CA LEU A 7 -35.92 14.82 27.22
C LEU A 7 -34.41 14.65 27.02
N SER A 8 -33.91 13.45 27.27
CA SER A 8 -32.50 13.11 27.03
C SER A 8 -32.29 12.94 25.52
N MET A 9 -31.69 13.95 24.87
CA MET A 9 -31.24 13.83 23.48
C MET A 9 -30.05 12.87 23.42
N MET A 10 -30.26 11.68 22.88
CA MET A 10 -29.15 10.84 22.42
C MET A 10 -28.56 11.47 21.16
N ILE A 11 -27.38 12.05 21.27
CA ILE A 11 -26.54 12.38 20.12
C ILE A 11 -25.93 11.07 19.64
N GLY A 12 -26.58 10.42 18.68
CA GLY A 12 -25.99 9.32 17.94
C GLY A 12 -24.88 9.87 17.03
N ALA A 13 -23.63 9.49 17.30
CA ALA A 13 -22.54 9.75 16.37
C ALA A 13 -22.80 8.94 15.08
N ILE A 14 -23.19 9.64 14.01
CA ILE A 14 -23.30 9.06 12.68
C ILE A 14 -21.86 8.86 12.19
N THR A 15 -21.31 7.65 12.37
CA THR A 15 -20.05 7.28 11.71
C THR A 15 -20.39 6.98 10.24
N SER A 16 -20.26 7.98 9.38
CA SER A 16 -20.29 7.77 7.93
C SER A 16 -19.17 6.78 7.59
N ARG A 17 -19.52 5.61 7.05
CA ARG A 17 -18.53 4.77 6.38
C ARG A 17 -18.14 5.54 5.12
N VAL A 18 -16.93 6.11 5.11
CA VAL A 18 -16.34 6.63 3.87
C VAL A 18 -16.27 5.43 2.93
N ALA A 19 -16.99 5.47 1.81
CA ALA A 19 -16.85 4.44 0.81
C ALA A 19 -15.38 4.42 0.34
N ALA A 20 -14.94 3.27 -0.13
CA ALA A 20 -13.68 3.15 -0.83
C ALA A 20 -13.69 4.10 -2.03
N ASP A 21 -13.09 5.26 -1.91
CA ASP A 21 -13.09 6.26 -2.96
C ASP A 21 -11.73 6.19 -3.65
N VAL A 22 -11.75 5.72 -4.91
CA VAL A 22 -10.61 5.92 -5.81
C VAL A 22 -10.75 7.30 -6.42
N TYR A 23 -9.83 8.20 -6.13
CA TYR A 23 -9.88 9.57 -6.65
C TYR A 23 -8.50 10.10 -7.03
N ASN A 24 -8.50 11.12 -7.89
CA ASN A 24 -7.27 11.78 -8.33
C ASN A 24 -6.65 12.60 -7.21
N VAL A 25 -5.34 12.52 -7.07
CA VAL A 25 -4.55 13.27 -6.11
C VAL A 25 -3.38 13.94 -6.83
N ASN A 26 -3.01 15.13 -6.39
CA ASN A 26 -1.73 15.70 -6.78
C ASN A 26 -0.63 14.97 -6.00
N VAL A 27 -0.06 13.91 -6.59
CA VAL A 27 1.14 13.25 -6.04
C VAL A 27 2.26 14.29 -6.02
N PRO A 28 2.75 14.72 -4.84
CA PRO A 28 3.75 15.76 -4.79
C PRO A 28 5.04 15.33 -5.49
N SER A 29 5.79 16.31 -6.02
CA SER A 29 7.07 16.05 -6.65
C SER A 29 8.07 15.41 -5.68
N GLY A 30 8.92 14.52 -6.21
CA GLY A 30 9.91 13.78 -5.43
C GLY A 30 9.46 12.40 -4.93
N PHE A 31 8.25 11.96 -5.30
CA PHE A 31 7.78 10.61 -5.04
C PHE A 31 7.93 9.83 -6.34
N PHE A 32 8.83 8.84 -6.36
CA PHE A 32 9.00 7.89 -7.47
C PHE A 32 8.74 8.52 -8.86
N PRO A 33 9.56 9.51 -9.28
CA PRO A 33 9.24 10.34 -10.43
C PRO A 33 9.24 9.54 -11.74
N GLY A 34 8.10 9.55 -12.44
CA GLY A 34 7.92 8.89 -13.73
C GLY A 34 8.03 7.36 -13.65
N PRO A 35 8.25 6.70 -14.80
CA PRO A 35 8.38 5.25 -14.86
C PRO A 35 9.56 4.73 -14.04
N GLN A 36 9.29 3.71 -13.24
CA GLN A 36 10.26 2.98 -12.43
C GLN A 36 10.53 1.60 -13.03
N SER A 37 11.75 1.09 -12.87
CA SER A 37 12.09 -0.29 -13.26
C SER A 37 13.06 -0.96 -12.29
N GLY A 38 12.77 -2.21 -11.92
CA GLY A 38 13.55 -2.97 -10.96
C GLY A 38 13.23 -4.46 -10.98
N ILE A 39 13.52 -5.16 -9.88
CA ILE A 39 13.03 -6.53 -9.68
C ILE A 39 11.66 -6.47 -9.02
N GLY A 40 10.74 -7.32 -9.49
CA GLY A 40 9.46 -7.59 -8.83
C GLY A 40 9.51 -8.94 -8.15
N SER A 41 9.72 -8.96 -6.83
CA SER A 41 9.59 -10.18 -6.03
C SER A 41 8.14 -10.36 -5.56
N TRP A 42 7.89 -11.36 -4.73
CA TRP A 42 6.58 -11.62 -4.17
C TRP A 42 6.61 -11.99 -2.69
N TYR A 43 5.51 -11.67 -2.00
CA TYR A 43 5.27 -12.02 -0.60
C TYR A 43 3.82 -12.44 -0.35
N ARG A 44 3.61 -13.17 0.75
CA ARG A 44 2.31 -13.52 1.30
C ARG A 44 1.98 -12.61 2.47
N ALA A 45 0.70 -12.29 2.64
CA ALA A 45 0.23 -11.38 3.67
C ALA A 45 0.53 -11.86 5.11
N SER A 46 0.44 -13.16 5.39
CA SER A 46 0.64 -13.67 6.75
C SER A 46 1.47 -14.93 6.74
N THR A 47 2.79 -14.76 6.68
CA THR A 47 3.75 -15.86 6.59
C THR A 47 5.11 -15.47 7.13
N SER A 48 5.61 -16.20 8.12
CA SER A 48 6.91 -15.91 8.75
C SER A 48 8.10 -16.05 7.80
N GLN A 49 8.03 -16.91 6.78
CA GLN A 49 9.06 -17.01 5.74
C GLN A 49 9.22 -15.72 4.92
N ASP A 50 8.18 -14.89 4.88
CA ASP A 50 8.13 -13.64 4.13
C ASP A 50 8.22 -12.42 5.07
N SER A 51 8.54 -12.66 6.36
CA SER A 51 8.59 -11.63 7.41
C SER A 51 7.27 -10.85 7.61
N THR A 52 6.13 -11.45 7.27
CA THR A 52 4.80 -10.84 7.41
C THR A 52 3.95 -11.51 8.48
N ASN A 53 2.93 -10.80 8.96
CA ASN A 53 2.06 -11.23 10.07
C ASN A 53 0.57 -10.89 9.84
N GLY A 54 0.17 -10.53 8.63
CA GLY A 54 -1.18 -10.09 8.27
C GLY A 54 -1.46 -8.62 8.51
N GLN A 55 -0.51 -7.88 9.10
CA GLN A 55 -0.60 -6.45 9.36
C GLN A 55 0.37 -5.69 8.46
N SER A 56 -0.15 -4.75 7.69
CA SER A 56 0.64 -3.95 6.75
C SER A 56 1.47 -2.87 7.45
N TRP A 57 2.59 -2.46 6.83
CA TRP A 57 3.31 -1.25 7.23
C TRP A 57 2.43 0.00 7.19
N CYS A 58 1.40 0.00 6.35
CA CYS A 58 0.40 1.08 6.26
C CYS A 58 -0.62 1.09 7.41
N GLY A 59 -0.57 0.13 8.34
CA GLY A 59 -1.37 0.17 9.57
C GLY A 59 -2.77 -0.44 9.45
N TYR A 60 -3.05 -1.23 8.40
CA TYR A 60 -4.27 -2.02 8.26
C TYR A 60 -3.97 -3.50 8.06
N GLY A 61 -4.95 -4.38 8.36
CA GLY A 61 -4.83 -5.81 8.07
C GLY A 61 -5.07 -6.09 6.59
N TYR A 62 -4.28 -6.95 5.97
CA TYR A 62 -4.39 -7.33 4.56
C TYR A 62 -4.41 -8.85 4.35
N SER A 63 -4.60 -9.27 3.10
CA SER A 63 -4.71 -10.65 2.65
C SER A 63 -3.99 -10.85 1.32
N ASN A 64 -3.73 -12.11 0.95
CA ASN A 64 -3.05 -12.43 -0.31
C ASN A 64 -3.78 -11.89 -1.55
N SER A 65 -5.09 -11.71 -1.47
CA SER A 65 -5.93 -11.22 -2.56
C SER A 65 -5.92 -9.70 -2.72
N ASP A 66 -5.37 -8.96 -1.75
CA ASP A 66 -5.31 -7.51 -1.85
C ASP A 66 -4.31 -7.09 -2.95
N PRO A 67 -4.68 -6.17 -3.86
CA PRO A 67 -3.83 -5.72 -4.96
C PRO A 67 -2.76 -4.74 -4.46
N VAL A 68 -1.91 -5.19 -3.55
CA VAL A 68 -0.90 -4.39 -2.87
C VAL A 68 0.49 -4.74 -3.36
N PHE A 69 1.35 -3.73 -3.43
CA PHE A 69 2.80 -3.90 -3.57
C PHE A 69 3.55 -3.05 -2.55
N ALA A 70 4.82 -3.39 -2.34
CA ALA A 70 5.70 -2.79 -1.37
C ALA A 70 6.95 -2.22 -2.08
N PRO A 71 7.09 -0.89 -2.16
CA PRO A 71 8.35 -0.25 -2.51
C PRO A 71 9.39 -0.37 -1.39
N SER A 72 10.65 -0.06 -1.69
CA SER A 72 11.73 0.07 -0.68
C SER A 72 11.31 0.94 0.51
N LEU A 73 11.43 0.41 1.73
CA LEU A 73 11.17 1.14 2.96
C LEU A 73 12.05 2.40 3.06
N LYS A 74 13.34 2.29 2.75
CA LYS A 74 14.27 3.43 2.71
C LYS A 74 13.86 4.49 1.69
N ALA A 75 13.38 4.11 0.51
CA ALA A 75 12.89 5.06 -0.49
C ALA A 75 11.63 5.82 -0.01
N MET A 76 10.84 5.20 0.88
CA MET A 76 9.69 5.82 1.55
C MET A 76 10.03 6.56 2.85
N GLY A 77 11.30 6.64 3.23
CA GLY A 77 11.79 7.41 4.37
C GLY A 77 12.26 6.58 5.57
N GLY A 78 12.11 5.26 5.55
CA GLY A 78 12.82 4.35 6.45
C GLY A 78 12.21 4.14 7.85
N ALA A 79 11.12 4.82 8.22
CA ALA A 79 10.55 4.71 9.56
C ALA A 79 9.55 3.55 9.67
N THR A 80 9.55 2.88 10.82
CA THR A 80 8.56 1.87 11.20
C THR A 80 7.90 2.30 12.51
N TRP A 81 6.77 1.68 12.85
CA TRP A 81 6.11 1.90 14.13
C TRP A 81 7.06 1.74 15.33
N ASN A 82 7.97 0.77 15.27
CA ASN A 82 8.90 0.48 16.36
C ASN A 82 10.15 1.37 16.36
N SER A 83 10.54 1.96 15.22
CA SER A 83 11.73 2.81 15.14
C SER A 83 11.42 4.29 15.43
N ASN A 84 10.35 4.83 14.85
CA ASN A 84 9.91 6.21 15.05
C ASN A 84 8.44 6.35 14.63
N GLN A 85 7.52 6.37 15.59
CA GLN A 85 6.08 6.41 15.33
C GLN A 85 5.64 7.68 14.59
N ASP A 86 6.20 8.84 14.93
CA ASP A 86 5.81 10.11 14.31
C ASP A 86 6.26 10.16 12.85
N ALA A 87 7.50 9.76 12.58
CA ALA A 87 8.01 9.67 11.22
C ALA A 87 7.26 8.60 10.42
N TRP A 88 6.94 7.45 11.03
CA TRP A 88 6.14 6.40 10.40
C TRP A 88 4.75 6.91 10.01
N ARG A 89 4.04 7.61 10.91
CA ARG A 89 2.72 8.20 10.58
C ARG A 89 2.81 9.19 9.43
N GLN A 90 3.84 10.04 9.40
CA GLN A 90 4.04 11.00 8.32
C GLN A 90 4.32 10.30 6.98
N GLN A 91 5.15 9.26 6.98
CA GLN A 91 5.54 8.51 5.79
C GLN A 91 4.40 7.63 5.26
N THR A 92 3.66 6.94 6.12
CA THR A 92 2.53 6.12 5.69
C THR A 92 1.41 6.97 5.10
N ARG A 93 1.07 8.11 5.70
CA ARG A 93 0.08 9.06 5.15
C ARG A 93 0.50 9.66 3.80
N LYS A 94 1.80 9.67 3.53
CA LYS A 94 2.38 10.18 2.30
C LYS A 94 2.24 9.16 1.15
N TYR A 95 2.53 7.89 1.40
CA TYR A 95 2.67 6.87 0.34
C TYR A 95 1.52 5.85 0.28
N CYS A 96 0.93 5.46 1.41
CA CYS A 96 -0.02 4.35 1.46
C CYS A 96 -1.31 4.67 0.72
N GLY A 97 -1.74 3.77 -0.17
CA GLY A 97 -2.95 3.91 -0.98
C GLY A 97 -2.69 4.52 -2.36
N LEU A 98 -1.50 5.09 -2.61
CA LEU A 98 -1.14 5.57 -3.93
C LEU A 98 -1.19 4.42 -4.93
N GLU A 99 -1.90 4.63 -6.03
CA GLU A 99 -2.09 3.65 -7.08
C GLU A 99 -0.94 3.70 -8.10
N ALA A 100 -0.47 2.53 -8.49
CA ALA A 100 0.49 2.34 -9.57
C ALA A 100 -0.06 1.38 -10.63
N LYS A 101 0.30 1.59 -11.88
CA LYS A 101 0.21 0.54 -12.91
C LYS A 101 1.50 -0.27 -12.86
N VAL A 102 1.42 -1.54 -12.47
CA VAL A 102 2.55 -2.46 -12.40
C VAL A 102 2.48 -3.44 -13.57
N THR A 103 3.58 -3.63 -14.28
CA THR A 103 3.67 -4.41 -15.51
C THR A 103 4.84 -5.37 -15.44
N ASP A 104 4.57 -6.64 -15.75
CA ASP A 104 5.61 -7.60 -16.08
C ASP A 104 5.91 -7.50 -17.59
N PRO A 105 7.11 -7.02 -17.98
CA PRO A 105 7.45 -6.88 -19.39
C PRO A 105 7.59 -8.22 -20.12
N THR A 106 7.80 -9.33 -19.40
CA THR A 106 8.02 -10.65 -20.01
C THR A 106 6.71 -11.29 -20.50
N THR A 107 5.61 -11.05 -19.78
CA THR A 107 4.27 -11.50 -20.16
C THR A 107 3.46 -10.40 -20.85
N GLY A 108 3.86 -9.14 -20.70
CA GLY A 108 3.12 -7.96 -21.16
C GLY A 108 1.86 -7.64 -20.33
N LYS A 109 1.62 -8.36 -19.25
CA LYS A 109 0.45 -8.15 -18.39
C LYS A 109 0.69 -7.01 -17.41
N SER A 110 -0.37 -6.25 -17.14
CA SER A 110 -0.37 -5.19 -16.14
C SER A 110 -1.54 -5.34 -15.17
N GLN A 111 -1.36 -4.83 -13.96
CA GLN A 111 -2.43 -4.69 -12.98
C GLN A 111 -2.27 -3.35 -12.24
N LEU A 112 -3.41 -2.74 -11.86
CA LEU A 112 -3.40 -1.62 -10.91
C LEU A 112 -3.19 -2.17 -9.50
N MET A 113 -2.20 -1.63 -8.81
CA MET A 113 -1.85 -2.02 -7.45
C MET A 113 -1.65 -0.78 -6.59
N TYR A 114 -1.69 -0.95 -5.28
CA TYR A 114 -1.58 0.15 -4.33
C TYR A 114 -0.36 -0.04 -3.45
N ILE A 115 0.35 1.05 -3.14
CA ILE A 115 1.36 1.01 -2.10
C ILE A 115 0.63 0.70 -0.79
N GLY A 116 0.87 -0.48 -0.25
CA GLY A 116 0.16 -0.94 0.95
C GLY A 116 1.09 -1.58 1.97
N ASP A 117 2.37 -1.75 1.65
CA ASP A 117 3.37 -2.23 2.58
C ASP A 117 4.76 -1.63 2.25
N ALA A 118 5.78 -2.03 2.99
CA ALA A 118 7.16 -1.61 2.78
C ALA A 118 8.11 -2.81 2.62
N PHE A 119 8.97 -2.76 1.61
CA PHE A 119 9.92 -3.82 1.30
C PHE A 119 11.22 -3.62 2.09
N ASP A 120 11.64 -4.66 2.81
CA ASP A 120 12.90 -4.67 3.55
C ASP A 120 14.09 -4.46 2.60
N ASP A 121 14.84 -3.39 2.86
CA ASP A 121 15.98 -2.96 2.06
C ASP A 121 17.13 -3.97 2.02
N ALA A 122 17.14 -4.99 2.90
CA ALA A 122 18.08 -6.11 2.80
C ALA A 122 17.91 -6.92 1.49
N TRP A 123 16.72 -6.91 0.90
CA TRP A 123 16.37 -7.67 -0.31
C TRP A 123 16.19 -6.78 -1.56
N VAL A 124 16.07 -5.47 -1.36
CA VAL A 124 16.00 -4.46 -2.42
C VAL A 124 17.32 -4.45 -3.21
N ARG A 125 17.24 -4.64 -4.53
CA ARG A 125 18.42 -4.60 -5.43
C ARG A 125 18.63 -3.23 -6.07
N THR A 126 17.55 -2.52 -6.31
CA THR A 126 17.52 -1.13 -6.78
C THR A 126 16.41 -0.38 -6.06
N PRO A 127 16.48 0.96 -5.90
CA PRO A 127 15.40 1.72 -5.24
C PRO A 127 14.01 1.54 -5.86
N ALA A 128 13.94 1.11 -7.14
CA ALA A 128 12.72 0.83 -7.87
C ALA A 128 12.25 -0.64 -7.77
N SER A 129 12.98 -1.50 -7.05
CA SER A 129 12.55 -2.87 -6.76
C SER A 129 11.32 -2.86 -5.87
N ILE A 130 10.39 -3.78 -6.14
CA ILE A 130 9.13 -3.90 -5.43
C ILE A 130 8.89 -5.35 -5.02
N ASP A 131 8.17 -5.53 -3.93
CA ASP A 131 7.63 -6.82 -3.49
C ASP A 131 6.13 -6.83 -3.71
N ILE A 132 5.59 -7.82 -4.43
CA ILE A 132 4.21 -7.83 -4.89
C ILE A 132 3.41 -8.88 -4.11
N MET A 133 2.21 -8.54 -3.66
CA MET A 133 1.33 -9.52 -3.00
C MET A 133 1.08 -10.71 -3.93
N ILE A 134 1.17 -11.93 -3.40
CA ILE A 134 1.28 -13.16 -4.18
C ILE A 134 0.19 -13.36 -5.26
N ASP A 135 -1.07 -13.00 -5.00
CA ASP A 135 -2.12 -13.18 -6.01
C ASP A 135 -1.97 -12.15 -7.15
N ALA A 136 -1.60 -10.91 -6.82
CA ALA A 136 -1.31 -9.87 -7.79
C ALA A 136 -0.07 -10.19 -8.63
N PHE A 137 0.97 -10.78 -8.03
CA PHE A 137 2.13 -11.31 -8.74
C PHE A 137 1.70 -12.44 -9.69
N SER A 138 0.90 -13.40 -9.20
CA SER A 138 0.44 -14.54 -9.99
C SER A 138 -0.42 -14.13 -11.18
N ASN A 139 -1.20 -13.05 -11.05
CA ASN A 139 -2.01 -12.51 -12.14
C ASN A 139 -1.16 -11.99 -13.32
N ILE A 140 -0.05 -11.31 -13.02
CA ILE A 140 0.79 -10.69 -14.05
C ILE A 140 1.96 -11.57 -14.51
N HIS A 141 2.51 -12.43 -13.65
CA HIS A 141 3.68 -13.26 -13.95
C HIS A 141 3.35 -14.76 -14.02
N GLY A 142 2.57 -15.24 -13.06
CA GLY A 142 2.25 -16.66 -12.85
C GLY A 142 2.61 -17.13 -11.44
N ASP A 143 2.11 -18.30 -11.03
CA ASP A 143 2.34 -18.84 -9.68
C ASP A 143 3.82 -19.20 -9.47
N PRO A 144 4.52 -18.58 -8.50
CA PRO A 144 5.92 -18.87 -8.22
C PRO A 144 6.14 -20.22 -7.52
N ASN A 145 5.08 -20.94 -7.13
CA ASN A 145 5.12 -22.26 -6.49
C ASN A 145 6.04 -22.31 -5.25
N GLY A 146 6.18 -21.20 -4.54
CA GLY A 146 7.04 -21.07 -3.37
C GLY A 146 8.51 -20.77 -3.65
N ASP A 147 8.95 -20.69 -4.91
CA ASP A 147 10.34 -20.35 -5.25
C ASP A 147 10.59 -18.83 -5.16
N LYS A 148 11.40 -18.42 -4.19
CA LYS A 148 11.78 -17.01 -3.99
C LYS A 148 12.74 -16.47 -5.06
N ASN A 149 13.30 -17.33 -5.92
CA ASN A 149 14.08 -16.89 -7.08
C ASN A 149 13.20 -16.65 -8.31
N ASN A 150 11.94 -17.09 -8.29
CA ASN A 150 10.96 -16.76 -9.32
C ASN A 150 10.49 -15.32 -9.11
N VAL A 151 11.11 -14.41 -9.84
CA VAL A 151 10.90 -12.96 -9.76
C VAL A 151 10.77 -12.37 -11.15
N ILE A 152 10.05 -11.26 -11.26
CA ILE A 152 9.96 -10.48 -12.49
C ILE A 152 11.26 -9.68 -12.65
N GLN A 153 12.02 -10.01 -13.70
CA GLN A 153 13.20 -9.22 -14.08
C GLN A 153 12.75 -7.98 -14.86
N GLY A 154 13.09 -6.79 -14.33
CA GLY A 154 12.76 -5.53 -15.00
C GLY A 154 11.29 -5.13 -14.89
N VAL A 155 10.59 -5.52 -13.81
CA VAL A 155 9.21 -5.07 -13.55
C VAL A 155 9.13 -3.56 -13.73
N GLN A 156 8.08 -3.10 -14.39
CA GLN A 156 7.87 -1.68 -14.69
C GLN A 156 6.68 -1.19 -13.88
N TRP A 157 6.80 -0.03 -13.24
CA TRP A 157 5.67 0.58 -12.55
C TRP A 157 5.72 2.09 -12.55
N GLU A 158 4.55 2.71 -12.48
CA GLU A 158 4.41 4.17 -12.44
C GLU A 158 3.17 4.54 -11.64
N LEU A 159 3.29 5.58 -10.80
CA LEU A 159 2.16 6.13 -10.06
C LEU A 159 1.17 6.79 -11.02
N THR A 160 -0.12 6.48 -10.86
CA THR A 160 -1.17 6.95 -11.77
C THR A 160 -1.69 8.36 -11.45
N GLY A 161 -1.29 8.91 -10.30
CA GLY A 161 -1.89 10.13 -9.77
C GLY A 161 -3.22 9.88 -9.06
N ARG A 162 -3.54 8.62 -8.71
CA ARG A 162 -4.75 8.26 -7.94
C ARG A 162 -4.40 7.65 -6.61
N VAL A 163 -5.35 7.70 -5.68
CA VAL A 163 -5.30 6.99 -4.41
C VAL A 163 -6.55 6.13 -4.25
N ASN A 164 -6.43 5.02 -3.52
CA ASN A 164 -7.57 4.24 -3.03
C ASN A 164 -7.57 4.24 -1.50
N THR A 165 -8.64 4.76 -0.90
CA THR A 165 -8.74 4.91 0.56
C THR A 165 -8.82 3.60 1.33
N ASN A 166 -9.14 2.47 0.69
CA ASN A 166 -9.09 1.16 1.33
C ASN A 166 -7.66 0.73 1.71
N PHE A 167 -6.67 1.24 0.98
CA PHE A 167 -5.26 0.89 1.18
C PHE A 167 -4.47 2.08 1.73
N ALA A 168 -5.17 3.13 2.16
CA ALA A 168 -4.61 4.30 2.79
C ALA A 168 -4.26 4.02 4.26
N ALA A 169 -3.24 4.71 4.75
CA ALA A 169 -2.95 4.70 6.18
C ALA A 169 -4.04 5.44 6.97
N PRO A 170 -4.26 5.12 8.26
CA PRO A 170 -5.15 5.89 9.12
C PRO A 170 -4.83 7.39 9.11
N ASP A 171 -5.87 8.20 8.95
CA ASP A 171 -5.83 9.66 8.80
C ASP A 171 -4.99 10.16 7.62
N ALA A 172 -4.68 9.32 6.63
CA ALA A 172 -4.08 9.80 5.40
C ALA A 172 -5.08 10.69 4.65
N SER A 173 -4.62 11.86 4.28
CA SER A 173 -5.38 12.82 3.48
C SER A 173 -4.46 13.42 2.44
N TRP A 174 -4.86 13.34 1.18
CA TRP A 174 -4.17 14.02 0.09
C TRP A 174 -4.91 15.32 -0.19
N PRO A 175 -4.20 16.44 -0.37
CA PRO A 175 -4.85 17.67 -0.83
C PRO A 175 -5.55 17.37 -2.17
N SER A 176 -6.84 17.69 -2.23
CA SER A 176 -7.59 17.63 -3.48
C SER A 176 -6.92 18.56 -4.49
N SER A 177 -6.71 18.05 -5.71
CA SER A 177 -6.20 18.82 -6.85
C SER A 177 -7.09 20.00 -7.21
#